data_AF-A0A1K0GJE6-F1
#
_entry.id   AF-A0A1K0GJE6-F1
#
_cell.length_a   1.000
_cell.length_b   1.000
_cell.length_c   1.000
_cell.angle_alpha   90.00
_cell.angle_beta   90.00
_cell.angle_gamma   90.00
#
_symmetry.space_group_name_H-M   'P 1'
#
loop_
_entity.id
_entity.type
_entity.pdbx_description
1 polymer ?
#
loop_
_entity_poly.entity_id
_entity_poly.type
_entity_poly.pdbx_seq_one_letter_code
_entity_poly.pdbx_strand_id
1 'polypeptide(L)'
;MALPFLGPDAVTDSGAAYALPKRANHLRVQAAAVAWGERGARVNSISPGIILTPLAKEEMSGPGAAGYQAMIKNSASGRVGTTDEVATAAAYSWKPASSPAATCSSTAASSTP
;
A
#
# COMPACT_ATOMS: atom_id res chain seq x y z
N MET A 1 -25.32 4.06 7.72
CA MET A 1 -24.43 5.22 7.90
C MET A 1 -24.09 5.77 6.53
N ALA A 2 -24.52 7.00 6.20
CA ALA A 2 -24.11 7.68 4.96
C ALA A 2 -22.92 8.58 5.30
N LEU A 3 -21.78 8.38 4.62
CA LEU A 3 -20.57 9.19 4.79
C LEU A 3 -20.48 10.15 3.59
N PRO A 4 -20.72 11.46 3.76
CA PRO A 4 -20.81 12.41 2.64
C PRO A 4 -19.57 12.44 1.74
N PHE A 5 -18.37 12.19 2.30
CA PHE A 5 -17.11 12.17 1.56
C PHE A 5 -16.90 10.90 0.70
N LEU A 6 -17.80 9.91 0.80
CA LEU A 6 -17.83 8.73 -0.08
C LEU A 6 -18.93 8.83 -1.15
N GLY A 7 -19.61 9.98 -1.24
CA GLY A 7 -20.63 10.22 -2.25
C GLY A 7 -20.04 10.25 -3.67
N PRO A 8 -20.87 10.01 -4.70
CA PRO A 8 -20.43 10.03 -6.10
C PRO A 8 -19.83 11.37 -6.52
N ASP A 9 -20.26 12.48 -5.90
CA ASP A 9 -19.72 13.82 -6.17
C ASP A 9 -18.34 14.05 -5.51
N ALA A 10 -17.99 13.25 -4.49
CA ALA A 10 -16.74 13.35 -3.76
C ALA A 10 -15.68 12.35 -4.25
N VAL A 11 -16.10 11.23 -4.84
CA VAL A 11 -15.23 10.18 -5.39
C VAL A 11 -15.48 10.07 -6.89
N THR A 12 -14.83 10.95 -7.63
CA THR A 12 -15.13 11.21 -9.05
C THR A 12 -14.41 10.28 -10.03
N ASP A 13 -13.37 9.57 -9.57
CA ASP A 13 -12.57 8.68 -10.41
C ASP A 13 -12.18 7.38 -9.69
N SER A 14 -11.81 6.38 -10.47
CA SER A 14 -11.45 5.04 -9.97
C SER A 14 -10.17 5.04 -9.12
N GLY A 15 -9.24 5.97 -9.37
CA GLY A 15 -8.02 6.13 -8.59
C GLY A 15 -8.32 6.63 -7.17
N ALA A 16 -9.17 7.64 -7.04
CA ALA A 16 -9.66 8.12 -5.75
C ALA A 16 -10.45 7.02 -5.01
N ALA A 17 -11.33 6.31 -5.73
CA ALA A 17 -12.10 5.19 -5.19
C ALA A 17 -11.20 4.05 -4.67
N TYR A 18 -10.03 3.85 -5.26
CA TYR A 18 -9.03 2.89 -4.81
C TYR A 18 -8.17 3.41 -3.65
N ALA A 19 -7.74 4.67 -3.69
CA ALA A 19 -6.86 5.27 -2.69
C ALA A 19 -7.49 5.33 -1.29
N LEU A 20 -8.79 5.67 -1.22
CA LEU A 20 -9.54 5.80 0.02
C LEU A 20 -9.52 4.52 0.88
N PRO A 21 -9.96 3.35 0.39
CA PRO A 21 -9.92 2.12 1.18
C PRO A 21 -8.48 1.68 1.52
N LYS A 22 -7.50 1.94 0.66
CA LYS A 22 -6.09 1.63 0.97
C LYS A 22 -5.55 2.47 2.12
N ARG A 23 -5.91 3.75 2.17
CA ARG A 23 -5.61 4.61 3.33
C ARG A 23 -6.35 4.16 4.59
N ALA A 24 -7.62 3.77 4.46
CA ALA A 24 -8.39 3.24 5.58
C ALA A 24 -7.76 1.97 6.18
N ASN A 25 -7.18 1.10 5.35
CA ASN A 25 -6.45 -0.08 5.83
C ASN A 25 -5.26 0.30 6.72
N HIS A 26 -4.49 1.33 6.36
CA HIS A 26 -3.40 1.82 7.21
C HIS A 26 -3.92 2.26 8.59
N LEU A 27 -4.99 3.06 8.61
CA LEU A 27 -5.58 3.55 9.85
C LEU A 27 -6.13 2.42 10.71
N ARG A 28 -6.75 1.40 10.09
CA ARG A 28 -7.26 0.21 10.81
C ARG A 28 -6.12 -0.61 11.42
N VAL A 29 -5.01 -0.78 10.69
CA VAL A 29 -3.83 -1.46 11.22
C VAL A 29 -3.22 -0.69 12.38
N GLN A 30 -3.06 0.63 12.25
CA GLN A 30 -2.57 1.49 13.34
C GLN A 30 -3.45 1.40 14.59
N ALA A 31 -4.77 1.50 14.43
CA ALA A 31 -5.72 1.39 15.54
C ALA A 31 -5.69 0.01 16.21
N ALA A 32 -5.54 -1.06 15.43
CA ALA A 32 -5.51 -2.43 15.95
C ALA A 32 -4.17 -2.80 16.59
N ALA A 33 -3.06 -2.17 16.19
CA ALA A 33 -1.72 -2.59 16.59
C ALA A 33 -1.50 -2.62 18.11
N VAL A 34 -2.06 -1.64 18.85
CA VAL A 34 -1.91 -1.55 20.32
C VAL A 34 -2.59 -2.72 21.02
N ALA A 35 -3.87 -2.95 20.73
CA ALA A 35 -4.66 -4.02 21.37
C ALA A 35 -4.12 -5.42 21.06
N TRP A 36 -3.55 -5.63 19.86
CA TRP A 36 -2.88 -6.89 19.54
C TRP A 36 -1.50 -6.99 20.21
N GLY A 37 -0.78 -5.88 20.36
CA GLY A 37 0.49 -5.80 21.08
C GLY A 37 0.37 -6.24 22.54
N GLU A 38 -0.68 -5.80 23.25
CA GLU A 38 -0.98 -6.23 24.62
C GLU A 38 -1.19 -7.75 24.74
N ARG A 39 -1.59 -8.41 23.65
CA ARG A 39 -1.80 -9.86 23.56
C ARG A 39 -0.58 -10.62 23.04
N GLY A 40 0.57 -9.96 22.92
CA GLY A 40 1.79 -10.55 22.37
C GLY A 40 1.77 -10.79 20.86
N ALA A 41 0.83 -10.17 20.14
CA ALA A 41 0.68 -10.28 18.70
C ALA A 41 1.02 -8.96 17.99
N ARG A 42 1.21 -9.02 16.66
CA ARG A 42 1.52 -7.84 15.83
C ARG A 42 0.60 -7.79 14.63
N VAL A 43 0.23 -6.58 14.23
CA VAL A 43 -0.52 -6.32 13.01
C VAL A 43 0.23 -5.24 12.23
N ASN A 44 0.57 -5.55 10.99
CA ASN A 44 1.30 -4.67 10.09
C ASN A 44 0.60 -4.63 8.72
N SER A 45 0.85 -3.58 7.94
CA SER A 45 0.38 -3.45 6.55
C SER A 45 1.59 -3.36 5.63
N ILE A 46 1.57 -4.13 4.53
CA ILE A 46 2.58 -4.03 3.47
C ILE A 46 1.94 -3.29 2.30
N SER A 47 2.58 -2.22 1.83
CA SER A 47 2.08 -1.37 0.74
C SER A 47 3.09 -1.37 -0.40
N PRO A 48 3.06 -2.38 -1.28
CA PRO A 48 4.00 -2.46 -2.38
C PRO A 48 3.71 -1.37 -3.43
N GLY A 49 4.74 -1.03 -4.21
CA GLY A 49 4.61 -0.26 -5.45
C GLY A 49 4.09 -1.13 -6.60
N ILE A 50 4.56 -0.89 -7.82
CA ILE A 50 4.19 -1.72 -8.97
C ILE A 50 4.95 -3.04 -8.91
N ILE A 51 4.22 -4.16 -8.80
CA ILE A 51 4.76 -5.52 -8.74
C ILE A 51 4.36 -6.29 -9.98
N LEU A 52 5.32 -7.00 -10.58
CA LEU A 52 5.08 -7.83 -11.75
C LEU A 52 4.20 -9.02 -11.39
N THR A 53 2.92 -8.88 -11.68
CA THR A 53 1.87 -9.90 -11.53
C THR A 53 1.11 -10.00 -12.85
N PRO A 54 0.34 -11.08 -13.11
CA PRO A 54 -0.49 -11.17 -14.32
C PRO A 54 -1.41 -9.95 -14.49
N LEU A 55 -2.06 -9.51 -13.40
CA LEU A 55 -2.88 -8.30 -13.38
C LEU A 55 -2.09 -7.05 -13.77
N ALA A 56 -0.93 -6.82 -13.14
CA ALA A 56 -0.12 -5.64 -13.45
C ALA A 56 0.37 -5.64 -14.91
N LYS A 57 0.61 -6.81 -15.50
CA LYS A 57 1.00 -6.93 -16.91
C LYS A 57 -0.13 -6.48 -17.85
N GLU A 58 -1.37 -6.83 -17.52
CA GLU A 58 -2.56 -6.39 -18.24
C GLU A 58 -2.75 -4.86 -18.11
N GLU A 59 -2.67 -4.34 -16.89
CA GLU A 59 -2.78 -2.88 -16.62
C GLU A 59 -1.69 -2.06 -17.35
N MET A 60 -0.46 -2.57 -17.41
CA MET A 60 0.66 -1.96 -18.14
C MET A 60 0.52 -2.04 -19.66
N SER A 61 -0.43 -2.83 -20.17
CA SER A 61 -0.74 -2.96 -21.60
C SER A 61 -2.06 -2.26 -21.96
N GLY A 62 -2.81 -1.78 -20.97
CA GLY A 62 -4.12 -1.17 -21.10
C GLY A 62 -4.10 0.36 -21.20
N PRO A 63 -5.27 1.01 -21.09
CA PRO A 63 -5.40 2.47 -21.19
C PRO A 63 -4.58 3.25 -20.16
N GLY A 64 -4.30 2.65 -19.00
CA GLY A 64 -3.50 3.23 -17.91
C GLY A 64 -1.99 3.08 -18.06
N ALA A 65 -1.49 2.45 -19.13
CA ALA A 65 -0.08 2.09 -19.29
C ALA A 65 0.89 3.26 -19.10
N ALA A 66 0.57 4.43 -19.66
CA ALA A 66 1.42 5.62 -19.53
C ALA A 66 1.55 6.08 -18.06
N GLY A 67 0.48 5.98 -17.27
CA GLY A 67 0.50 6.29 -15.84
C GLY A 67 1.37 5.31 -15.06
N TYR A 68 1.25 4.01 -15.33
CA TYR A 68 2.10 2.99 -14.72
C TYR A 68 3.58 3.19 -15.05
N GLN A 69 3.91 3.51 -16.31
CA GLN A 69 5.29 3.80 -16.71
C GLN A 69 5.85 5.05 -16.02
N ALA A 70 5.03 6.10 -15.87
CA ALA A 70 5.43 7.29 -15.13
C ALA A 70 5.69 6.98 -13.64
N MET A 71 4.84 6.17 -13.01
CA MET A 71 5.04 5.71 -11.63
C MET A 71 6.33 4.91 -11.47
N ILE A 72 6.64 4.01 -12.41
CA ILE A 72 7.89 3.23 -12.39
C ILE A 72 9.10 4.15 -12.53
N LYS A 73 9.07 5.08 -13.51
CA LYS A 73 10.16 6.04 -13.73
C LYS A 73 10.41 6.94 -12.52
N ASN A 74 9.35 7.34 -11.82
CA ASN A 74 9.44 8.20 -10.64
C ASN A 74 9.74 7.42 -9.34
N SER A 75 9.72 6.08 -9.39
CA SER A 75 10.12 5.25 -8.25
C SER A 75 11.64 5.30 -8.08
N ALA A 76 12.11 5.27 -6.83
CA ALA A 76 13.55 5.30 -6.53
C ALA A 76 14.33 4.12 -7.16
N SER A 77 13.68 2.97 -7.36
CA SER A 77 14.28 1.79 -7.99
C SER A 77 14.27 1.86 -9.51
N GLY A 78 13.44 2.70 -10.12
CA GLY A 78 13.26 2.80 -11.57
C GLY A 78 12.75 1.51 -12.24
N ARG A 79 12.27 0.53 -11.47
CA ARG A 79 11.84 -0.79 -11.96
C ARG A 79 10.61 -1.30 -11.22
N VAL A 80 9.92 -2.26 -11.85
CA VAL A 80 8.91 -3.07 -11.17
C VAL A 80 9.54 -3.98 -10.12
N GLY A 81 8.80 -4.23 -9.05
CA GLY A 81 9.16 -5.23 -8.03
C GLY A 81 8.70 -6.63 -8.41
N THR A 82 9.18 -7.64 -7.70
CA THR A 82 8.76 -9.04 -7.86
C THR A 82 7.87 -9.51 -6.71
N THR A 83 7.11 -10.59 -6.94
CA THR A 83 6.33 -11.24 -5.88
C THR A 83 7.21 -11.79 -4.76
N ASP A 84 8.43 -12.22 -5.07
CA ASP A 84 9.40 -12.74 -4.10
C ASP A 84 9.92 -11.65 -3.16
N GLU A 85 10.08 -10.42 -3.66
CA GLU A 85 10.44 -9.27 -2.81
C GLU A 85 9.33 -8.97 -1.80
N VAL A 86 8.06 -9.05 -2.22
CA VAL A 86 6.91 -8.90 -1.33
C VAL A 86 6.84 -10.04 -0.32
N ALA A 87 7.06 -11.29 -0.77
CA ALA A 87 7.10 -12.46 0.11
C ALA A 87 8.22 -12.35 1.16
N THR A 88 9.38 -11.83 0.77
CA THR A 88 10.51 -11.58 1.67
C THR A 88 10.16 -10.52 2.72
N ALA A 89 9.52 -9.43 2.33
CA ALA A 89 9.04 -8.40 3.26
C ALA A 89 7.98 -8.95 4.25
N ALA A 90 7.07 -9.80 3.76
CA ALA A 90 6.09 -10.48 4.60
C ALA A 90 6.75 -11.43 5.60
N ALA A 91 7.72 -12.24 5.13
CA ALA A 91 8.48 -13.14 5.98
C ALA A 91 9.26 -12.39 7.07
N TYR A 92 9.89 -11.25 6.73
CA TYR A 92 10.55 -10.38 7.71
C TYR A 92 9.59 -9.86 8.79
N SER A 93 8.39 -9.46 8.38
CA SER A 93 7.36 -8.93 9.29
C SER A 93 6.88 -9.96 10.32
N TRP A 94 7.00 -11.25 10.02
CA TRP A 94 6.68 -12.34 10.95
C TRP A 94 7.80 -12.60 11.98
N LYS A 95 9.07 -12.37 11.61
CA LYS A 95 10.23 -12.76 12.44
C LYS A 95 10.25 -12.02 13.79
N PRO A 96 10.67 -12.67 14.89
CA PRO A 96 10.81 -12.00 16.19
C PRO A 96 11.75 -10.78 16.18
N ALA A 97 12.76 -10.79 15.29
CA ALA A 97 13.79 -9.76 15.17
C ALA A 97 13.30 -8.42 14.57
N SER A 98 12.06 -8.31 14.08
CA SER A 98 11.53 -7.06 13.51
C SER A 98 10.92 -6.09 14.54
N SER A 99 11.49 -5.99 15.76
CA SER A 99 10.95 -5.18 16.88
C SER A 99 11.74 -3.85 17.08
N PRO A 100 11.10 -2.75 17.54
CA PRO A 100 10.17 -2.73 18.67
C PRO A 100 8.71 -2.43 18.29
N ALA A 101 7.80 -2.71 19.23
CA ALA A 101 6.35 -2.67 19.09
C ALA A 101 5.79 -1.51 18.23
N ALA A 102 4.92 -1.86 17.29
CA ALA A 102 4.10 -0.97 16.46
C ALA A 102 4.87 0.10 15.65
N THR A 103 5.52 -0.31 14.56
CA THR A 103 5.99 0.63 13.53
C THR A 103 5.11 0.56 12.28
N CYS A 104 4.40 1.65 12.00
CA CYS A 104 3.71 1.85 10.73
C CYS A 104 4.69 2.50 9.75
N SER A 105 5.33 1.71 8.88
CA SER A 105 6.17 2.25 7.80
C SER A 105 5.31 2.66 6.60
N SER A 106 4.80 3.88 6.61
CA SER A 106 4.37 4.55 5.37
C SER A 106 5.52 5.42 4.87
N THR A 107 6.33 4.90 3.95
CA THR A 107 7.20 5.75 3.13
C THR A 107 6.29 6.47 2.14
N ALA A 108 5.80 7.65 2.53
CA ALA A 108 5.28 8.61 1.59
C ALA A 108 6.48 9.18 0.83
N ALA A 109 6.60 8.90 -0.45
CA ALA A 109 7.44 9.71 -1.32
C ALA A 109 6.84 11.12 -1.32
N SER A 110 7.52 12.05 -0.65
CA SER A 110 7.13 13.46 -0.61
C SER A 110 7.28 14.06 -2.00
N SER A 111 6.14 14.38 -2.61
CA SER A 111 6.00 15.48 -3.57
C SER A 111 6.25 16.77 -2.76
N THR A 112 7.14 17.68 -3.14
CA THR A 112 7.02 18.79 -4.14
C THR A 112 8.24 19.72 -3.87
N PRO A 113 8.68 20.66 -4.75
CA PRO A 113 8.20 21.03 -6.09
C PRO A 113 9.04 20.52 -7.25
#